data_AF-A0A1P8UYD5-F1
#
_entry.id   AF-A0A1P8UYD5-F1
#
_cell.length_a   1.000
_cell.length_b   1.000
_cell.length_c   1.000
_cell.angle_alpha   90.00
_cell.angle_beta   90.00
_cell.angle_gamma   90.00
#
_symmetry.space_group_name_H-M   'P 1'
#
loop_
_entity.id
_entity.type
_entity.pdbx_description
1 polymer ?
#
loop_
_entity_poly.entity_id
_entity_poly.type
_entity_poly.pdbx_seq_one_letter_code
_entity_poly.pdbx_strand_id
1 'polypeptide(L)'
;MDPRTRSDTSHLADLSAVNDMEADFLQTLSLVATQTRLTGRVLPGTRYAVFAPDDLTFGAARMFHQIAETALPYQIEVFRREAPALAHLRQPERSISDFLIAAE
;
A
#
# COMPACT_ATOMS: atom_id res chain seq x y z
N MET A 1 20.81 10.46 -9.35
CA MET A 1 19.97 9.38 -8.78
C MET A 1 20.40 9.15 -7.33
N ASP A 2 19.46 8.96 -6.39
CA ASP A 2 19.79 8.46 -5.04
C ASP A 2 20.20 6.98 -5.17
N PRO A 3 21.38 6.56 -4.70
CA PRO A 3 21.86 5.18 -4.80
C PRO A 3 20.97 4.13 -4.10
N ARG A 4 20.02 4.56 -3.26
CA ARG A 4 19.15 3.67 -2.49
C ARG A 4 17.82 3.36 -3.16
N THR A 5 17.47 4.03 -4.26
CA THR A 5 16.23 3.75 -4.99
C THR A 5 16.46 2.52 -5.87
N ARG A 6 16.13 1.33 -5.35
CA ARG A 6 16.27 0.08 -6.09
C ARG A 6 15.02 -0.18 -6.94
N SER A 7 15.19 -0.67 -8.16
CA SER A 7 14.09 -0.97 -9.09
C SER A 7 13.19 -2.12 -8.63
N ASP A 8 13.60 -2.88 -7.62
CA ASP A 8 12.85 -3.96 -6.98
C ASP A 8 12.03 -3.51 -5.75
N THR A 9 12.07 -2.21 -5.40
CA THR A 9 11.33 -1.68 -4.25
C THR A 9 9.83 -1.87 -4.44
N SER A 10 9.18 -2.42 -3.42
CA SER A 10 7.72 -2.55 -3.32
C SER A 10 7.28 -2.08 -1.93
N HIS A 11 6.02 -1.68 -1.78
CA HIS A 11 5.47 -1.18 -0.52
C HIS A 11 4.36 -2.08 0.01
N LEU A 12 4.32 -2.25 1.33
CA LEU A 12 3.24 -2.91 2.05
C LEU A 12 2.68 -1.92 3.08
N ALA A 13 1.37 -1.74 3.10
CA ALA A 13 0.65 -1.12 4.21
C ALA A 13 -0.21 -2.18 4.88
N ASP A 14 0.01 -2.38 6.18
CA ASP A 14 -0.75 -3.30 7.01
C ASP A 14 -1.74 -2.50 7.88
N LEU A 15 -3.04 -2.71 7.63
CA LEU A 15 -4.14 -2.08 8.38
C LEU A 15 -4.80 -3.04 9.37
N SER A 16 -4.24 -4.23 9.60
CA SER A 16 -4.83 -5.25 10.50
C SER A 16 -4.89 -4.82 11.97
N ALA A 17 -4.03 -3.89 12.38
CA ALA A 17 -4.03 -3.32 13.72
C ALA A 17 -4.85 -2.01 13.84
N VAL A 18 -5.50 -1.57 12.76
CA VAL A 18 -6.31 -0.35 12.74
C VAL A 18 -7.73 -0.69 13.19
N ASN A 19 -8.04 -0.36 14.44
CA ASN A 19 -9.32 -0.70 15.07
C ASN A 19 -10.42 0.34 14.81
N ASP A 20 -10.03 1.54 14.41
CA ASP A 20 -10.95 2.65 14.11
C ASP A 20 -10.33 3.54 13.02
N MET A 21 -11.18 4.03 12.13
CA MET A 21 -10.78 4.91 11.06
C MET A 21 -11.96 5.77 10.62
N GLU A 22 -11.86 7.06 10.92
CA GLU A 22 -12.67 8.07 10.27
C GLU A 22 -11.92 8.54 9.02
N ALA A 23 -12.38 8.08 7.86
CA ALA A 23 -11.85 8.53 6.58
C ALA A 23 -13.02 8.93 5.67
N ASP A 24 -13.14 10.23 5.45
CA ASP A 24 -14.01 10.76 4.40
C ASP A 24 -13.24 10.95 3.07
N PHE A 25 -13.98 11.26 2.01
CA PHE A 25 -13.42 11.46 0.68
C PHE A 25 -12.41 12.61 0.63
N LEU A 26 -12.67 13.74 1.31
CA LEU A 26 -11.81 14.92 1.26
C LEU A 26 -10.50 14.70 2.01
N GLN A 27 -10.56 14.00 3.15
CA GLN A 27 -9.39 13.57 3.90
C GLN A 27 -8.53 12.63 3.06
N THR A 28 -9.16 11.66 2.38
CA THR A 28 -8.45 10.70 1.51
C THR A 28 -7.83 11.40 0.29
N LEU A 29 -8.54 12.35 -0.32
CA LEU A 29 -8.01 13.16 -1.42
C LEU A 29 -6.82 14.01 -0.97
N SER A 30 -6.90 14.62 0.23
CA SER A 30 -5.81 15.39 0.82
C SER A 30 -4.57 14.53 1.09
N LEU A 31 -4.78 13.29 1.55
CA LEU A 31 -3.72 12.30 1.73
C LEU A 31 -3.04 11.98 0.39
N VAL A 32 -3.81 11.66 -0.65
CA VAL A 32 -3.27 11.37 -1.99
C VAL A 32 -2.51 12.58 -2.54
N ALA A 33 -3.07 13.78 -2.48
CA ALA A 33 -2.42 15.00 -2.95
C ALA A 33 -1.10 15.28 -2.22
N THR A 34 -1.06 14.99 -0.92
CA THR A 34 0.17 15.08 -0.13
C THR A 34 1.18 14.02 -0.57
N GLN A 35 0.74 12.78 -0.78
CA GLN A 35 1.61 11.73 -1.27
C GLN A 35 2.16 12.03 -2.66
N THR A 36 1.36 12.57 -3.59
CA THR A 36 1.83 12.99 -4.93
C THR A 36 3.00 13.96 -4.85
N ARG A 37 2.98 14.89 -3.90
CA ARG A 37 4.10 15.84 -3.66
C ARG A 37 5.36 15.14 -3.14
N LEU A 38 5.19 14.07 -2.36
CA LEU A 38 6.30 13.31 -1.77
C LEU A 38 6.85 12.22 -2.70
N THR A 39 6.04 11.70 -3.64
CA THR A 39 6.39 10.58 -4.53
C THR A 39 7.24 10.96 -5.73
N GLY A 40 7.82 12.16 -5.79
CA GLY A 40 8.64 12.62 -6.93
C GLY A 40 9.89 11.77 -7.24
N ARG A 41 10.14 10.69 -6.48
CA ARG A 41 11.27 9.76 -6.63
C ARG A 41 10.86 8.29 -6.77
N VAL A 42 9.56 8.00 -6.79
CA VAL A 42 9.03 6.63 -6.96
C VAL A 42 8.99 6.31 -8.45
N LEU A 43 9.41 5.10 -8.82
CA LEU A 43 9.37 4.65 -10.20
C LEU A 43 7.93 4.26 -10.59
N PRO A 44 7.46 4.64 -11.80
CA PRO A 44 6.20 4.15 -12.33
C PRO A 44 6.13 2.62 -12.30
N GLY A 45 5.03 2.09 -11.80
CA GLY A 45 4.81 0.64 -11.68
C GLY A 45 5.35 0.01 -10.39
N THR A 46 5.89 0.80 -9.45
CA THR A 46 6.22 0.30 -8.10
C THR A 46 4.98 -0.32 -7.47
N ARG A 47 5.08 -1.58 -7.03
CA ARG A 47 3.94 -2.30 -6.43
C ARG A 47 3.67 -1.80 -5.03
N TYR A 48 2.40 -1.64 -4.72
CA TYR A 48 1.95 -1.28 -3.39
C TYR A 48 0.76 -2.17 -3.01
N ALA A 49 0.95 -3.05 -2.03
CA ALA A 49 -0.13 -3.83 -1.45
C ALA A 49 -0.66 -3.14 -0.19
N VAL A 50 -1.98 -3.02 -0.10
CA VAL A 50 -2.67 -2.60 1.12
C VAL A 50 -3.40 -3.81 1.69
N PHE A 51 -2.94 -4.33 2.82
CA PHE A 51 -3.61 -5.39 3.56
C PHE A 51 -4.61 -4.78 4.53
N ALA A 52 -5.89 -5.05 4.32
CA ALA A 52 -7.01 -4.52 5.07
C ALA A 52 -8.02 -5.67 5.32
N PRO A 53 -7.85 -6.43 6.41
CA PRO A 53 -8.66 -7.64 6.64
C PRO A 53 -10.13 -7.31 6.95
N ASP A 54 -10.38 -6.23 7.68
CA ASP A 54 -11.69 -5.83 8.17
C ASP A 54 -12.46 -4.98 7.17
N ASP A 55 -13.80 -4.98 7.27
CA ASP A 55 -14.67 -4.27 6.32
C ASP A 55 -14.45 -2.76 6.31
N LEU A 56 -14.24 -2.16 7.48
CA LEU A 56 -14.00 -0.73 7.63
C LEU A 56 -12.71 -0.32 6.92
N THR A 57 -11.60 -1.01 7.23
CA THR A 57 -10.29 -0.70 6.66
C THR A 57 -10.26 -1.01 5.17
N PHE A 58 -10.93 -2.09 4.74
CA PHE A 58 -11.06 -2.44 3.34
C PHE A 58 -11.83 -1.38 2.55
N GLY A 59 -12.93 -0.87 3.09
CA GLY A 59 -13.73 0.19 2.47
C GLY A 59 -12.92 1.46 2.19
N ALA A 60 -12.23 1.98 3.21
CA ALA A 60 -11.43 3.19 3.02
C ALA A 60 -10.18 2.95 2.17
N ALA A 61 -9.53 1.78 2.28
CA ALA A 61 -8.40 1.43 1.42
C ALA A 61 -8.82 1.37 -0.07
N ARG A 62 -10.05 0.91 -0.37
CA ARG A 62 -10.60 0.93 -1.73
C ARG A 62 -10.88 2.34 -2.22
N MET A 63 -11.40 3.22 -1.36
CA MET A 63 -11.58 4.64 -1.69
C MET A 63 -10.23 5.31 -1.97
N PHE A 64 -9.21 5.05 -1.12
CA PHE A 64 -7.85 5.51 -1.36
C PHE A 64 -7.32 5.01 -2.70
N HIS A 65 -7.45 3.72 -2.99
CA HIS A 65 -7.02 3.13 -4.26
C HIS A 65 -7.66 3.86 -5.45
N GLN A 66 -8.98 4.06 -5.46
CA GLN A 66 -9.67 4.76 -6.56
C GLN A 66 -9.15 6.17 -6.81
N ILE A 67 -8.85 6.92 -5.75
CA ILE A 67 -8.33 8.29 -5.88
C ILE A 67 -6.86 8.24 -6.33
N ALA A 68 -6.07 7.35 -5.74
CA ALA A 68 -4.64 7.23 -5.96
C ALA A 68 -4.27 6.68 -7.34
N GLU A 69 -5.09 5.81 -7.93
CA GLU A 69 -4.84 5.17 -9.23
C GLU A 69 -4.56 6.18 -10.35
N THR A 70 -5.21 7.34 -10.29
CA THR A 70 -5.03 8.41 -11.30
C THR A 70 -3.90 9.39 -10.96
N ALA A 71 -3.41 9.39 -9.72
CA ALA A 71 -2.57 10.45 -9.17
C ALA A 71 -1.18 9.99 -8.71
N LEU A 72 -0.99 8.69 -8.43
CA LEU A 72 0.26 8.14 -7.93
C LEU A 72 0.87 7.14 -8.93
N PRO A 73 2.21 7.05 -9.00
CA PRO A 73 2.90 6.16 -9.95
C PRO A 73 2.89 4.67 -9.53
N TYR A 74 2.05 4.28 -8.57
CA TYR A 74 2.04 2.93 -7.99
C TYR A 74 1.09 1.98 -8.71
N GLN A 75 1.41 0.69 -8.69
CA GLN A 75 0.45 -0.39 -8.92
C GLN A 75 -0.15 -0.79 -7.57
N ILE A 76 -1.21 -0.09 -7.17
CA ILE A 76 -1.87 -0.28 -5.87
C ILE A 76 -2.90 -1.39 -5.99
N GLU A 77 -2.91 -2.31 -5.03
CA GLU A 77 -3.98 -3.29 -4.89
C GLU A 77 -4.34 -3.49 -3.41
N VAL A 78 -5.62 -3.78 -3.14
CA VAL A 78 -6.17 -3.90 -1.78
C VAL A 78 -6.62 -5.33 -1.52
N PHE A 79 -6.16 -5.91 -0.42
CA PHE A 79 -6.34 -7.33 -0.11
C PHE A 79 -6.90 -7.53 1.29
N ARG A 80 -7.80 -8.52 1.44
CA ARG A 80 -8.31 -8.98 2.74
C ARG A 80 -7.51 -10.11 3.37
N ARG A 81 -6.54 -10.65 2.65
CA ARG A 81 -5.73 -11.80 3.06
C ARG A 81 -4.26 -11.48 2.81
N GLU A 82 -3.40 -11.90 3.75
CA GLU A 82 -1.96 -11.67 3.70
C GLU A 82 -1.31 -12.32 2.47
N ALA A 83 -1.58 -13.61 2.23
CA ALA A 83 -0.92 -14.35 1.16
C ALA A 83 -1.11 -13.71 -0.25
N PRO A 84 -2.32 -13.30 -0.68
CA PRO A 84 -2.47 -12.54 -1.92
C PRO A 84 -1.72 -11.20 -1.94
N ALA A 85 -1.67 -10.48 -0.81
CA ALA A 85 -0.94 -9.21 -0.71
C ALA A 85 0.56 -9.42 -0.93
N LEU A 86 1.14 -10.43 -0.27
CA LEU A 86 2.55 -10.80 -0.42
C LEU A 86 2.87 -11.33 -1.81
N ALA A 87 1.96 -12.13 -2.40
CA ALA A 87 2.11 -12.59 -3.77
C ALA A 87 2.14 -11.43 -4.79
N HIS A 88 1.32 -10.39 -4.59
CA HIS A 88 1.39 -9.15 -5.39
C HIS A 88 2.78 -8.52 -5.30
N LEU A 89 3.35 -8.47 -4.11
CA LEU A 89 4.71 -7.96 -3.86
C LEU A 89 5.83 -8.93 -4.29
N ARG A 90 5.49 -10.07 -4.90
CA ARG A 90 6.42 -11.15 -5.29
C ARG A 90 7.22 -11.70 -4.10
N GLN A 91 6.67 -11.65 -2.91
CA GLN A 91 7.27 -12.25 -1.72
C GLN A 91 6.88 -13.74 -1.66
N PRO A 92 7.82 -14.64 -1.31
CA PRO A 92 7.53 -16.07 -1.19
C PRO A 92 6.72 -16.44 0.06
N GLU A 93 6.72 -15.57 1.08
CA GLU A 93 6.00 -15.77 2.33
C GLU A 93 4.49 -15.65 2.14
N ARG A 94 3.75 -16.26 3.07
CA ARG A 94 2.28 -16.27 3.07
C ARG A 94 1.68 -15.55 4.26
N SER A 95 2.51 -15.17 5.24
CA SER A 95 2.15 -14.32 6.36
C SER A 95 3.08 -13.11 6.45
N ILE A 96 2.52 -11.96 6.84
CA ILE A 96 3.27 -10.73 7.08
C ILE A 96 4.26 -10.93 8.22
N SER A 97 3.92 -11.75 9.23
CA SER A 97 4.84 -12.05 10.33
C SER A 97 6.10 -12.77 9.83
N ASP A 98 5.94 -13.79 9.00
CA ASP A 98 7.06 -14.53 8.40
C ASP A 98 7.92 -13.61 7.52
N PHE A 99 7.26 -12.73 6.74
CA PHE A 99 7.93 -11.75 5.89
C PHE A 99 8.79 -10.77 6.72
N LEU A 100 8.29 -10.28 7.85
CA LEU A 100 9.05 -9.38 8.73
C LEU A 100 10.24 -10.09 9.37
N ILE A 101 10.09 -11.34 9.80
CA ILE A 101 11.19 -12.14 10.35
C ILE A 101 12.30 -12.36 9.30
N ALA A 102 11.93 -12.59 8.04
CA ALA A 102 12.89 -12.79 6.95
C ALA A 102 13.61 -11.50 6.52
N ALA A 103 13.09 -10.34 6.90
CA ALA A 103 13.64 -9.02 6.56
C ALA A 103 14.62 -8.47 7.60
N GLU A 104 14.71 -9.09 8.79
CA GLU A 104 15.72 -8.81 9.83
C GLU A 104 17.09 -9.45 9.51
#